data_AF-A0A495DDI0-F1
#
_entry.id   AF-A0A495DDI0-F1
#
_cell.length_a   1.000
_cell.length_b   1.000
_cell.length_c   1.000
_cell.angle_alpha   90.00
_cell.angle_beta   90.00
_cell.angle_gamma   90.00
#
_symmetry.space_group_name_H-M   'P 1'
#
loop_
_entity.id
_entity.type
_entity.pdbx_description
1 polymer ?
#
loop_
_entity_poly.entity_id
_entity_poly.type
_entity_poly.pdbx_seq_one_letter_code
_entity_poly.pdbx_strand_id
1 'polypeptide(L)'
;MFETIGTSLRAQQKFFTPEISSGSAASGARIGLVETMSLRERITTDMKAAMKAQDKARLSTLRLISAAIKDRDIAARAEDRCAGCEDTEIMTLLTKLVKQREESAETYEKAGRLDLAEAERSEAEIVREFLPTPMDDGEIDDAAKSVVSELDASGLKDMGRCMGELKSRYAGRMDFAKAGAKVKDLLASA
;
A
#
# COMPACT_ATOMS: atom_id res chain seq x y z
N MET A 1 55.27 33.75 20.26
CA MET A 1 56.10 33.51 19.05
C MET A 1 55.12 33.26 17.91
N PHE A 2 54.98 34.24 16.99
CA PHE A 2 54.09 34.31 15.79
C PHE A 2 52.57 34.29 16.10
N GLU A 3 51.79 35.39 16.13
CA GLU A 3 51.64 36.57 15.26
C GLU A 3 51.22 36.24 13.81
N THR A 4 50.04 36.77 13.40
CA THR A 4 49.69 37.46 12.12
C THR A 4 48.25 37.11 11.67
N ILE A 5 47.22 37.89 12.04
CA ILE A 5 46.52 38.96 11.27
C ILE A 5 45.68 38.40 10.10
N GLY A 6 44.34 38.52 10.12
CA GLY A 6 43.56 39.64 9.53
C GLY A 6 43.41 39.45 8.01
N THR A 7 42.27 39.55 7.34
CA THR A 7 41.52 40.80 7.14
C THR A 7 40.27 40.48 6.28
N SER A 8 39.14 41.10 6.62
CA SER A 8 37.96 41.31 5.77
C SER A 8 38.34 42.09 4.50
N LEU A 9 37.74 41.78 3.34
CA LEU A 9 37.48 42.83 2.34
C LEU A 9 36.34 42.44 1.37
N ARG A 10 35.30 43.27 1.44
CA ARG A 10 34.22 43.44 0.48
C ARG A 10 34.75 43.91 -0.88
N ALA A 11 34.06 43.44 -1.92
CA ALA A 11 33.55 44.21 -3.07
C ALA A 11 34.37 44.37 -4.36
N GLN A 12 33.58 44.35 -5.44
CA GLN A 12 33.80 44.77 -6.84
C GLN A 12 34.30 43.61 -7.73
N GLN A 13 33.71 43.28 -8.88
CA GLN A 13 33.05 44.11 -9.91
C GLN A 13 32.22 43.18 -10.84
N LYS A 14 30.89 43.32 -10.93
CA LYS A 14 30.10 43.98 -12.00
C LYS A 14 30.23 43.43 -13.44
N PHE A 15 29.08 43.41 -14.11
CA PHE A 15 28.81 43.34 -15.56
C PHE A 15 28.56 41.95 -16.18
N PHE A 16 27.30 41.51 -16.16
CA PHE A 16 26.58 41.19 -17.39
C PHE A 16 25.08 41.08 -17.10
N THR A 17 24.29 42.04 -17.59
CA THR A 17 22.87 41.82 -17.93
C THR A 17 22.79 41.70 -19.44
N PRO A 18 21.81 40.93 -19.94
CA PRO A 18 20.81 41.60 -20.75
C PRO A 18 19.38 41.17 -20.37
N GLU A 19 18.53 42.17 -20.16
CA GLU A 19 17.08 42.04 -20.34
C GLU A 19 16.78 41.93 -21.83
N ILE A 20 15.99 40.94 -22.23
CA ILE A 20 15.14 41.03 -23.41
C ILE A 20 13.73 40.61 -23.01
N SER A 21 12.81 41.53 -23.24
CA SER A 21 11.38 41.51 -22.94
C SER A 21 10.58 40.56 -23.84
N SER A 22 9.52 40.01 -23.25
CA SER A 22 8.20 39.67 -23.83
C SER A 22 8.11 38.66 -24.98
N GLY A 23 7.65 37.45 -24.64
CA GLY A 23 7.05 36.49 -25.56
C GLY A 23 5.96 35.67 -24.85
N SER A 24 4.72 35.91 -25.25
CA SER A 24 3.49 35.27 -24.79
C SER A 24 3.46 33.75 -25.05
N ALA A 25 2.72 33.03 -24.19
CA ALA A 25 2.09 31.72 -24.39
C ALA A 25 2.98 30.48 -24.60
N ALA A 26 3.08 29.68 -23.53
CA ALA A 26 2.99 28.22 -23.63
C ALA A 26 2.48 27.64 -22.30
N SER A 27 1.17 27.41 -22.25
CA SER A 27 0.56 26.38 -21.43
C SER A 27 1.27 25.05 -21.72
N GLY A 28 1.86 24.42 -20.71
CA GLY A 28 2.61 23.18 -20.87
C GLY A 28 2.75 22.45 -19.55
N ALA A 29 1.76 21.62 -19.26
CA ALA A 29 1.80 20.49 -18.34
C ALA A 29 2.46 20.74 -16.97
N ARG A 30 1.62 21.06 -15.98
CA ARG A 30 1.82 20.55 -14.63
C ARG A 30 1.76 19.02 -14.72
N ILE A 31 2.88 18.38 -15.03
CA ILE A 31 3.05 16.96 -14.77
C ILE A 31 2.97 16.85 -13.26
N GLY A 32 1.79 16.46 -12.78
CA GLY A 32 1.54 16.19 -11.38
C GLY A 32 2.51 15.10 -10.96
N LEU A 33 3.59 15.51 -10.32
CA LEU A 33 4.32 14.67 -9.40
C LEU A 33 3.36 14.47 -8.23
N VAL A 34 2.41 13.53 -8.39
CA VAL A 34 1.81 12.88 -7.24
C VAL A 34 2.99 12.15 -6.62
N GLU A 35 3.65 12.78 -5.65
CA GLU A 35 4.55 12.07 -4.76
C GLU A 35 3.74 10.85 -4.29
N THR A 36 4.18 9.65 -4.70
CA THR A 36 3.62 8.38 -4.24
C THR A 36 3.91 8.29 -2.75
N MET A 37 3.06 8.94 -1.96
CA MET A 37 3.06 8.89 -0.51
C MET A 37 2.99 7.43 -0.10
N SER A 38 3.92 6.99 0.75
CA SER A 38 3.90 5.62 1.27
C SER A 38 2.59 5.34 2.01
N LEU A 39 2.20 4.07 2.09
CA LEU A 39 0.98 3.68 2.81
C LEU A 39 0.96 4.21 4.24
N ARG A 40 2.11 4.17 4.91
CA ARG A 40 2.26 4.64 6.29
C ARG A 40 2.05 6.15 6.42
N GLU A 41 2.60 6.92 5.48
CA GLU A 41 2.40 8.37 5.43
C GLU A 41 0.93 8.70 5.15
N ARG A 42 0.29 7.98 4.23
CA ARG A 42 -1.14 8.14 3.92
C ARG A 42 -2.02 7.89 5.15
N ILE A 43 -1.80 6.78 5.87
CA ILE A 43 -2.51 6.46 7.13
C ILE A 43 -2.30 7.58 8.17
N THR A 44 -1.08 8.11 8.29
CA THR A 44 -0.76 9.17 9.25
C THR A 44 -1.47 10.49 8.90
N THR A 45 -1.56 10.82 7.61
CA THR A 45 -2.28 12.00 7.12
C THR A 45 -3.78 11.88 7.37
N ASP A 46 -4.36 10.73 7.04
CA ASP A 46 -5.78 10.46 7.26
C ASP A 46 -6.15 10.45 8.74
N MET A 47 -5.23 10.01 9.61
CA MET A 47 -5.44 10.09 11.06
C MET A 47 -5.53 11.53 11.54
N LYS A 48 -4.70 12.44 11.00
CA LYS A 48 -4.79 13.88 11.29
C LYS A 48 -6.08 14.48 10.75
N ALA A 49 -6.51 14.07 9.55
CA ALA A 49 -7.77 14.49 8.95
C ALA A 49 -8.98 14.04 9.79
N ALA A 50 -9.02 12.78 10.21
CA ALA A 50 -10.07 12.23 11.08
C ALA A 50 -10.13 12.96 12.43
N MET A 51 -8.96 13.30 13.01
CA MET A 51 -8.90 14.10 14.24
C MET A 51 -9.51 15.50 14.05
N LYS A 52 -9.22 16.17 12.93
CA LYS A 52 -9.77 17.49 12.62
C LYS A 52 -11.27 17.44 12.33
N ALA A 53 -11.73 16.38 11.66
CA ALA A 53 -13.15 16.14 11.35
C ALA A 53 -13.95 15.63 12.56
N GLN A 54 -13.29 15.31 13.68
CA GLN A 54 -13.88 14.67 14.85
C GLN A 54 -14.57 13.32 14.54
N ASP A 55 -14.11 12.64 13.48
CA ASP A 55 -14.56 11.31 13.12
C ASP A 55 -13.92 10.27 14.06
N LYS A 56 -14.63 9.98 15.15
CA LYS A 56 -14.13 9.10 16.21
C LYS A 56 -13.89 7.68 15.73
N ALA A 57 -14.79 7.15 14.90
CA ALA A 57 -14.71 5.77 14.40
C ALA A 57 -13.50 5.61 13.48
N ARG A 58 -13.36 6.48 12.48
CA ARG A 58 -12.19 6.48 11.60
C ARG A 58 -10.90 6.68 12.39
N LEU A 59 -10.87 7.61 13.32
CA LEU A 59 -9.69 7.87 14.14
C LEU A 59 -9.28 6.66 15.00
N SER A 60 -10.22 5.94 15.61
CA SER A 60 -9.90 4.73 16.37
C SER A 60 -9.36 3.62 15.45
N THR A 61 -9.99 3.39 14.30
CA THR A 61 -9.56 2.37 13.34
C THR A 61 -8.16 2.66 12.81
N LEU A 62 -7.88 3.90 12.41
CA LEU A 62 -6.55 4.31 11.92
C LEU A 62 -5.45 4.19 13.00
N ARG A 63 -5.78 4.43 14.28
CA ARG A 63 -4.84 4.23 15.39
C ARG A 63 -4.53 2.76 15.61
N LEU A 64 -5.53 1.88 15.54
CA LEU A 64 -5.33 0.43 15.63
C LEU A 64 -4.47 -0.08 14.48
N ILE A 65 -4.72 0.38 13.25
CA ILE A 65 -3.88 0.08 12.08
C ILE A 65 -2.43 0.53 12.34
N SER A 66 -2.23 1.77 12.80
CA SER A 66 -0.89 2.29 13.08
C SER A 66 -0.15 1.49 14.16
N ALA A 67 -0.87 1.00 15.19
CA ALA A 67 -0.30 0.12 16.20
C ALA A 67 0.13 -1.23 15.60
N ALA A 68 -0.75 -1.87 14.81
CA ALA A 68 -0.44 -3.15 14.16
C ALA A 68 0.77 -3.05 13.21
N ILE A 69 0.91 -1.92 12.50
CA ILE A 69 2.07 -1.65 11.66
C ILE A 69 3.35 -1.53 12.51
N LYS A 70 3.30 -0.85 13.66
CA LYS A 70 4.45 -0.77 14.59
C LYS A 70 4.83 -2.13 15.16
N ASP A 71 3.84 -2.96 15.48
CA ASP A 71 4.09 -4.33 15.95
C ASP A 71 4.79 -5.15 14.86
N ARG A 72 4.39 -4.97 13.58
CA ARG A 72 5.08 -5.59 12.45
C ARG A 72 6.50 -5.06 12.27
N ASP A 73 6.76 -3.78 12.49
CA ASP A 73 8.13 -3.23 12.47
C ASP A 73 9.01 -3.84 13.57
N ILE A 74 8.46 -4.04 14.77
CA ILE A 74 9.18 -4.66 15.89
C ILE A 74 9.54 -6.10 15.52
N ALA A 75 8.59 -6.86 14.95
CA ALA A 75 8.85 -8.21 14.47
C ALA A 75 9.91 -8.24 13.37
N ALA A 76 9.85 -7.32 12.40
CA ALA A 76 10.85 -7.23 11.33
C ALA A 76 12.26 -6.92 11.87
N ARG A 77 12.38 -6.05 12.89
CA ARG A 77 13.66 -5.76 13.55
C ARG A 77 14.23 -6.96 14.29
N ALA A 78 13.38 -7.82 14.86
CA ALA A 78 13.82 -9.07 15.47
C ALA A 78 14.38 -10.07 14.45
N GLU A 79 14.07 -9.88 13.16
CA GLU A 79 14.56 -10.65 12.01
C GLU A 79 15.70 -9.90 11.27
N ASP A 80 16.44 -9.02 11.98
CA ASP A 80 17.54 -8.18 11.46
C ASP A 80 17.16 -7.22 10.31
N ARG A 81 15.87 -6.95 10.08
CA ARG A 81 15.41 -5.91 9.14
C ARG A 81 15.27 -4.55 9.83
N CYS A 82 16.38 -3.81 9.89
CA CYS A 82 16.44 -2.49 10.54
C CYS A 82 15.53 -1.42 9.90
N ALA A 83 15.20 -1.56 8.61
CA ALA A 83 14.35 -0.62 7.88
C ALA A 83 12.85 -0.68 8.26
N GLY A 84 12.43 -1.69 9.03
CA GLY A 84 11.02 -1.93 9.36
C GLY A 84 10.30 -2.71 8.25
N CYS A 85 8.97 -2.75 8.32
CA CYS A 85 8.16 -3.45 7.32
C CYS A 85 7.92 -2.60 6.07
N GLU A 86 8.01 -3.23 4.91
CA GLU A 86 7.78 -2.61 3.61
C GLU A 86 6.28 -2.39 3.33
N ASP A 87 5.94 -1.52 2.37
CA ASP A 87 4.55 -1.25 1.98
C ASP A 87 3.81 -2.54 1.57
N THR A 88 4.50 -3.51 0.96
CA THR A 88 3.93 -4.83 0.59
C THR A 88 3.52 -5.65 1.83
N GLU A 89 4.32 -5.60 2.90
CA GLU A 89 3.99 -6.21 4.18
C GLU A 89 2.84 -5.48 4.87
N ILE A 90 2.80 -4.14 4.77
CA ILE A 90 1.68 -3.33 5.26
C ILE A 90 0.39 -3.70 4.54
N MET A 91 0.39 -3.82 3.21
CA MET A 91 -0.77 -4.29 2.44
C MET A 91 -1.24 -5.65 2.93
N THR A 92 -0.31 -6.60 3.10
CA THR A 92 -0.63 -7.94 3.60
C THR A 92 -1.27 -7.91 4.98
N LEU A 93 -0.75 -7.05 5.88
CA LEU A 93 -1.31 -6.82 7.20
C LEU A 93 -2.73 -6.23 7.13
N LEU A 94 -2.94 -5.20 6.30
CA LEU A 94 -4.25 -4.57 6.12
C LEU A 94 -5.28 -5.56 5.56
N THR A 95 -4.92 -6.37 4.57
CA THR A 95 -5.78 -7.45 4.04
C THR A 95 -6.19 -8.42 5.14
N LYS A 96 -5.25 -8.81 6.01
CA LYS A 96 -5.57 -9.66 7.17
C LYS A 96 -6.53 -8.98 8.14
N LEU A 97 -6.34 -7.70 8.44
CA LEU A 97 -7.24 -6.95 9.33
C LEU A 97 -8.66 -6.85 8.77
N VAL A 98 -8.82 -6.63 7.46
CA VAL A 98 -10.14 -6.65 6.80
C VAL A 98 -10.83 -7.99 7.03
N LYS A 99 -10.13 -9.10 6.75
CA LYS A 99 -10.66 -10.45 6.92
C LYS A 99 -11.08 -10.75 8.36
N GLN A 100 -10.25 -10.37 9.34
CA GLN A 100 -10.58 -10.57 10.77
C GLN A 100 -11.87 -9.87 11.17
N ARG A 101 -12.12 -8.67 10.62
CA ARG A 101 -13.34 -7.89 10.89
C ARG A 101 -14.56 -8.48 10.20
N GLU A 102 -14.42 -8.95 8.95
CA GLU A 102 -15.48 -9.68 8.25
C GLU A 102 -15.89 -10.95 9.02
N GLU A 103 -14.91 -11.76 9.46
CA GLU A 103 -15.15 -12.97 10.27
C GLU A 103 -15.83 -12.64 11.61
N SER A 104 -15.43 -11.52 12.23
CA SER A 104 -16.04 -11.04 13.48
C SER A 104 -17.47 -10.55 13.25
N ALA A 105 -17.71 -9.81 12.16
CA ALA A 105 -19.03 -9.35 11.76
C ALA A 105 -20.00 -10.51 11.52
N GLU A 106 -19.57 -11.54 10.79
CA GLU A 106 -20.36 -12.76 10.61
C GLU A 106 -20.68 -13.45 11.94
N THR A 107 -19.70 -13.51 12.84
CA THR A 107 -19.87 -14.14 14.16
C THR A 107 -20.89 -13.37 15.00
N TYR A 108 -20.83 -12.04 15.00
CA TYR A 108 -21.81 -11.20 15.69
C TYR A 108 -23.21 -11.29 15.07
N GLU A 109 -23.31 -11.32 13.74
CA GLU A 109 -24.58 -11.50 13.05
C GLU A 109 -25.22 -12.85 13.37
N LYS A 110 -24.44 -13.94 13.34
CA LYS A 110 -24.91 -15.28 13.76
C LYS A 110 -25.38 -15.31 15.22
N ALA A 111 -24.83 -14.44 16.07
CA ALA A 111 -25.24 -14.27 17.46
C ALA A 111 -26.41 -13.26 17.66
N GLY A 112 -26.98 -12.72 16.58
CA GLY A 112 -28.07 -11.73 16.62
C GLY A 112 -27.64 -10.33 17.07
N ARG A 113 -26.33 -10.05 17.10
CA ARG A 113 -25.73 -8.76 17.51
C ARG A 113 -25.42 -7.89 16.29
N LEU A 114 -26.48 -7.45 15.60
CA LEU A 114 -26.36 -6.68 14.36
C LEU A 114 -25.62 -5.35 14.54
N ASP A 115 -25.77 -4.72 15.71
CA ASP A 115 -25.06 -3.50 16.10
C ASP A 115 -23.54 -3.66 16.03
N LEU A 116 -23.03 -4.78 16.55
CA LEU A 116 -21.60 -5.09 16.53
C LEU A 116 -21.14 -5.54 15.15
N ALA A 117 -21.98 -6.26 14.41
CA ALA A 117 -21.66 -6.69 13.05
C ALA A 117 -21.52 -5.49 12.09
N GLU A 118 -22.40 -4.50 12.20
CA GLU A 118 -22.33 -3.26 11.42
C GLU A 118 -21.09 -2.44 11.79
N ALA A 119 -20.74 -2.35 13.07
CA ALA A 119 -19.52 -1.69 13.51
C ALA A 119 -18.26 -2.33 12.88
N GLU A 120 -18.14 -3.65 12.95
CA GLU A 120 -17.01 -4.36 12.35
C GLU A 120 -16.92 -4.17 10.82
N ARG A 121 -18.06 -4.20 10.12
CA ARG A 121 -18.11 -3.91 8.68
C ARG A 121 -17.69 -2.49 8.36
N SER A 122 -18.17 -1.51 9.12
CA SER A 122 -17.78 -0.11 8.94
C SER A 122 -16.28 0.07 9.14
N GLU A 123 -15.69 -0.59 10.13
CA GLU A 123 -14.25 -0.56 10.35
C GLU A 123 -13.48 -1.29 9.24
N ALA A 124 -14.02 -2.38 8.70
CA ALA A 124 -13.45 -3.07 7.54
C ALA A 124 -13.41 -2.15 6.31
N GLU A 125 -14.49 -1.39 6.03
CA GLU A 125 -14.51 -0.43 4.91
C GLU A 125 -13.42 0.63 5.04
N ILE A 126 -13.26 1.21 6.23
CA ILE A 126 -12.18 2.20 6.48
C ILE A 126 -10.81 1.61 6.18
N VAL A 127 -10.57 0.34 6.52
CA VAL A 127 -9.30 -0.34 6.21
C VAL A 127 -9.16 -0.59 4.70
N ARG A 128 -10.25 -0.97 4.01
CA ARG A 128 -10.24 -1.25 2.56
C ARG A 128 -9.89 -0.04 1.71
N GLU A 129 -10.17 1.18 2.16
CA GLU A 129 -9.75 2.41 1.47
C GLU A 129 -8.22 2.48 1.26
N PHE A 130 -7.44 1.78 2.10
CA PHE A 130 -5.99 1.72 2.00
C PHE A 130 -5.47 0.59 1.12
N LEU A 131 -6.36 -0.26 0.60
CA LEU A 131 -6.04 -1.39 -0.26
C LEU A 131 -6.50 -1.12 -1.69
N PRO A 132 -5.79 -1.64 -2.70
CA PRO A 132 -6.34 -1.69 -4.04
C PRO A 132 -7.53 -2.66 -4.07
N THR A 133 -8.49 -2.40 -4.95
CA THR A 133 -9.72 -3.20 -5.07
C THR A 133 -9.38 -4.69 -5.22
N PRO A 134 -9.82 -5.55 -4.27
CA PRO A 134 -9.55 -6.97 -4.35
C PRO A 134 -10.22 -7.57 -5.58
N MET A 135 -9.59 -8.60 -6.13
CA MET A 135 -10.18 -9.36 -7.22
C MET A 135 -11.29 -10.25 -6.68
N ASP A 136 -12.41 -10.33 -7.38
CA ASP A 136 -13.46 -11.30 -7.06
C ASP A 136 -13.05 -12.73 -7.47
N ASP A 137 -13.84 -13.73 -7.04
CA ASP A 137 -13.51 -15.13 -7.31
C ASP A 137 -13.50 -15.45 -8.82
N GLY A 138 -14.30 -14.74 -9.64
CA GLY A 138 -14.33 -14.90 -11.10
C GLY A 138 -13.10 -14.29 -11.76
N GLU A 139 -12.71 -13.08 -11.35
CA GLU A 139 -11.48 -12.42 -11.80
C GLU A 139 -10.24 -13.25 -11.43
N ILE A 140 -10.21 -13.85 -10.24
CA ILE A 140 -9.12 -14.75 -9.82
C ILE A 140 -9.08 -16.00 -10.72
N ASP A 141 -10.24 -16.60 -11.01
CA ASP A 141 -10.33 -17.77 -11.87
C ASP A 141 -9.83 -17.49 -13.29
N ASP A 142 -10.23 -16.35 -13.87
CA ASP A 142 -9.83 -15.97 -15.21
C ASP A 142 -8.35 -15.58 -15.29
N ALA A 143 -7.84 -14.88 -14.28
CA ALA A 143 -6.41 -14.60 -14.18
C ALA A 143 -5.57 -15.88 -14.05
N ALA A 144 -6.02 -16.86 -13.26
CA ALA A 144 -5.34 -18.14 -13.11
C ALA A 144 -5.31 -18.93 -14.44
N LYS A 145 -6.44 -19.00 -15.16
CA LYS A 145 -6.51 -19.63 -16.49
C LYS A 145 -5.61 -18.94 -17.50
N SER A 146 -5.62 -17.60 -17.51
CA SER A 146 -4.78 -16.80 -18.41
C SER A 146 -3.30 -17.11 -18.18
N VAL A 147 -2.83 -17.08 -16.93
CA VAL A 147 -1.43 -17.36 -16.61
C VAL A 147 -1.04 -18.80 -16.94
N VAL A 148 -1.88 -19.78 -16.65
CA VAL A 148 -1.60 -21.19 -16.99
C VAL A 148 -1.48 -21.36 -18.51
N SER A 149 -2.38 -20.75 -19.28
CA SER A 149 -2.36 -20.80 -20.75
C SER A 149 -1.17 -20.04 -21.34
N GLU A 150 -0.88 -18.82 -20.88
CA GLU A 150 0.22 -17.99 -21.39
C GLU A 150 1.59 -18.61 -21.16
N LEU A 151 1.74 -19.35 -20.05
CA LEU A 151 2.98 -20.02 -19.71
C LEU A 151 3.08 -21.42 -20.32
N ASP A 152 2.08 -21.90 -21.06
CA ASP A 152 1.96 -23.31 -21.49
C ASP A 152 2.25 -24.28 -20.32
N ALA A 153 1.74 -23.94 -19.13
CA ALA A 153 2.02 -24.68 -17.91
C ALA A 153 1.24 -26.01 -17.90
N SER A 154 1.95 -27.11 -17.62
CA SER A 154 1.38 -28.45 -17.59
C SER A 154 1.87 -29.24 -16.37
N GLY A 155 0.92 -29.70 -15.57
CA GLY A 155 1.20 -30.45 -14.36
C GLY A 155 1.75 -29.61 -13.19
N LEU A 156 1.78 -30.23 -12.02
CA LEU A 156 2.07 -29.56 -10.74
C LEU A 156 3.50 -28.98 -10.63
N LYS A 157 4.43 -29.39 -11.51
CA LYS A 157 5.79 -28.83 -11.57
C LYS A 157 5.81 -27.34 -11.94
N ASP A 158 4.82 -26.87 -12.69
CA ASP A 158 4.74 -25.48 -13.18
C ASP A 158 4.00 -24.55 -12.21
N MET A 159 3.50 -25.09 -11.10
CA MET A 159 2.81 -24.34 -10.04
C MET A 159 3.64 -23.13 -9.58
N GLY A 160 4.93 -23.34 -9.30
CA GLY A 160 5.80 -22.27 -8.81
C GLY A 160 5.94 -21.11 -9.80
N ARG A 161 5.99 -21.42 -11.11
CA ARG A 161 6.08 -20.43 -12.18
C ARG A 161 4.78 -19.64 -12.32
N CYS A 162 3.64 -20.32 -12.32
CA CYS A 162 2.32 -19.68 -12.38
C CYS A 162 2.09 -18.76 -11.17
N MET A 163 2.43 -19.22 -9.96
CA MET A 163 2.29 -18.41 -8.74
C MET A 163 3.24 -17.21 -8.72
N GLY A 164 4.45 -17.33 -9.30
CA GLY A 164 5.37 -16.22 -9.47
C GLY A 164 4.78 -15.13 -10.36
N GLU A 165 4.22 -15.52 -11.51
CA GLU A 165 3.60 -14.58 -12.45
C GLU A 165 2.37 -13.88 -11.86
N LEU A 166 1.48 -14.63 -11.21
CA LEU A 166 0.31 -14.06 -10.53
C LEU A 166 0.72 -13.05 -9.44
N LYS A 167 1.78 -13.34 -8.67
CA LYS A 167 2.32 -12.41 -7.68
C LYS A 167 2.86 -11.14 -8.31
N SER A 168 3.54 -11.24 -9.45
CA SER A 168 4.05 -10.06 -10.16
C SER A 168 2.93 -9.18 -10.70
N ARG A 169 1.85 -9.77 -11.22
CA ARG A 169 0.75 -9.03 -11.87
C ARG A 169 -0.29 -8.48 -10.89
N TYR A 170 -0.55 -9.19 -9.80
CA TYR A 170 -1.71 -8.95 -8.94
C TYR A 170 -1.35 -8.80 -7.46
N ALA A 171 -0.10 -8.42 -7.15
CA ALA A 171 0.34 -8.14 -5.79
C ALA A 171 -0.64 -7.20 -5.06
N GLY A 172 -1.10 -7.62 -3.89
CA GLY A 172 -1.98 -6.84 -3.03
C GLY A 172 -3.45 -6.75 -3.48
N ARG A 173 -3.82 -7.32 -4.64
CA ARG A 173 -5.21 -7.41 -5.12
C ARG A 173 -5.76 -8.83 -5.11
N MET A 174 -4.89 -9.81 -5.28
CA MET A 174 -5.28 -11.23 -5.37
C MET A 174 -5.09 -11.95 -4.04
N ASP A 175 -6.07 -12.75 -3.66
CA ASP A 175 -5.90 -13.76 -2.61
C ASP A 175 -5.10 -14.94 -3.17
N PHE A 176 -3.80 -14.99 -2.87
CA PHE A 176 -2.92 -16.05 -3.36
C PHE A 176 -3.20 -17.43 -2.76
N ALA A 177 -3.93 -17.53 -1.65
CA ALA A 177 -4.37 -18.83 -1.15
C ALA A 177 -5.47 -19.40 -2.05
N LYS A 178 -6.46 -18.57 -2.41
CA LYS A 178 -7.48 -18.92 -3.41
C LYS A 178 -6.86 -19.20 -4.77
N ALA A 179 -6.03 -18.30 -5.27
CA ALA A 179 -5.39 -18.46 -6.58
C ALA A 179 -4.52 -19.73 -6.64
N GLY A 180 -3.79 -20.05 -5.56
CA GLY A 180 -3.00 -21.27 -5.47
C GLY A 180 -3.84 -22.54 -5.55
N ALA A 181 -5.01 -22.56 -4.89
CA ALA A 181 -5.95 -23.69 -5.02
C ALA A 181 -6.46 -23.83 -6.47
N LYS A 182 -6.84 -22.73 -7.11
CA LYS A 182 -7.34 -22.72 -8.49
C LYS A 182 -6.29 -23.16 -9.51
N VAL A 183 -5.07 -22.64 -9.42
CA VAL A 183 -3.95 -23.06 -10.27
C VAL A 183 -3.66 -24.55 -10.08
N LYS A 184 -3.74 -25.07 -8.85
CA LYS A 184 -3.54 -26.49 -8.56
C LYS A 184 -4.58 -27.34 -9.30
N ASP A 185 -5.85 -26.95 -9.21
CA ASP A 185 -6.95 -27.69 -9.81
C ASP A 185 -6.85 -27.68 -11.35
N LEU A 186 -6.49 -26.54 -11.94
CA LEU A 186 -6.24 -26.40 -13.38
C LEU A 186 -5.07 -27.30 -13.85
N LEU A 187 -3.95 -27.29 -13.12
CA LEU A 187 -2.77 -28.08 -13.48
C LEU A 187 -2.88 -29.57 -13.16
N ALA A 188 -3.75 -29.97 -12.22
CA ALA A 188 -4.02 -31.37 -11.93
C ALA A 188 -4.97 -32.02 -12.95
N SER A 189 -5.72 -31.19 -13.68
CA SER A 189 -6.69 -31.62 -14.70
C SER A 189 -6.12 -31.55 -16.13
N ALA A 190 -4.90 -31.05 -16.29
CA ALA A 190 -4.17 -30.89 -17.56
C ALA A 190 -3.08 -31.96 -17.71
#